data_AF-A0A431HLZ5-F1
#
_entry.id   AF-A0A431HLZ5-F1
#
_cell.length_a   1.000
_cell.length_b   1.000
_cell.length_c   1.000
_cell.angle_alpha   90.00
_cell.angle_beta   90.00
_cell.angle_gamma   90.00
#
_symmetry.space_group_name_H-M   'P 1'
#
loop_
_entity.id
_entity.type
_entity.pdbx_description
1 polymer ?
#
loop_
_entity_poly.entity_id
_entity_poly.type
_entity_poly.pdbx_seq_one_letter_code
_entity_poly.pdbx_strand_id
1 'polypeptide(L)'
;MEFKQFILNENKSYLAQKIGDILTASQELRDDVKNMGSRDVIRFSERIINQIRRILHSNWTKEELKTLKVLQKVGVSLSKGIEEKDNLPEVISGITALLEKLSSDLGQPVNRLASEQEPDAQQDDTNVSGAEDR
;
A
#
# COMPACT_ATOMS: atom_id res chain seq x y z
N MET A 1 -17.26 -8.40 19.04
CA MET A 1 -16.05 -8.64 18.23
C MET A 1 -15.45 -7.35 17.65
N GLU A 2 -15.87 -6.16 18.09
CA GLU A 2 -15.41 -4.89 17.50
C GLU A 2 -13.96 -4.52 17.82
N PHE A 3 -13.44 -4.87 19.00
CA PHE A 3 -12.09 -4.46 19.39
C PHE A 3 -10.97 -5.09 18.54
N LYS A 4 -11.11 -6.36 18.13
CA LYS A 4 -10.14 -6.98 17.21
C LYS A 4 -10.18 -6.32 15.83
N GLN A 5 -11.37 -5.98 15.33
CA GLN A 5 -11.54 -5.25 14.07
C GLN A 5 -10.90 -3.85 14.16
N PHE A 6 -11.08 -3.17 15.29
CA PHE A 6 -10.48 -1.88 15.57
C PHE A 6 -8.94 -1.94 15.53
N ILE A 7 -8.33 -2.88 16.25
CA ILE A 7 -6.87 -3.05 16.28
C ILE A 7 -6.30 -3.45 14.89
N LEU A 8 -7.01 -4.31 14.14
CA LEU A 8 -6.59 -4.69 12.79
C LEU A 8 -6.65 -3.50 11.81
N ASN A 9 -7.70 -2.68 11.91
CA ASN A 9 -7.82 -1.46 11.11
C ASN A 9 -6.74 -0.42 11.49
N GLU A 10 -6.41 -0.30 12.78
CA GLU A 10 -5.38 0.61 13.26
C GLU A 10 -3.98 0.21 12.76
N ASN A 11 -3.63 -1.07 12.82
CA ASN A 11 -2.35 -1.56 12.28
C ASN A 11 -2.22 -1.33 10.77
N LYS A 12 -3.31 -1.58 10.01
CA LYS A 12 -3.33 -1.30 8.56
C LYS A 12 -3.19 0.19 8.26
N SER A 13 -3.88 1.05 9.00
CA SER A 13 -3.76 2.51 8.87
C SER A 13 -2.35 3.00 9.23
N TYR A 14 -1.75 2.45 10.28
CA TYR A 14 -0.38 2.76 10.68
C TYR A 14 0.63 2.32 9.62
N LEU A 15 0.48 1.12 9.05
CA LEU A 15 1.31 0.65 7.95
C LEU A 15 1.17 1.52 6.71
N ALA A 16 -0.06 1.91 6.36
CA ALA A 16 -0.32 2.81 5.24
C ALA A 16 0.36 4.18 5.44
N GLN A 17 0.31 4.74 6.65
CA GLN A 17 1.03 5.97 6.98
C GLN A 17 2.54 5.81 6.79
N LYS A 18 3.13 4.73 7.30
CA LYS A 18 4.57 4.46 7.15
C LYS A 18 5.01 4.26 5.71
N ILE A 19 4.16 3.64 4.89
CA ILE A 19 4.40 3.51 3.45
C ILE A 19 4.27 4.86 2.74
N GLY A 20 3.33 5.70 3.17
CA GLY A 20 3.21 7.10 2.73
C GLY A 20 4.49 7.89 3.00
N ASP A 21 5.03 7.81 4.22
CA ASP A 21 6.29 8.49 4.59
C ASP A 21 7.46 8.07 3.66
N ILE A 22 7.57 6.77 3.36
CA ILE A 22 8.60 6.24 2.45
C ILE A 22 8.36 6.68 1.01
N LEU A 23 7.11 6.71 0.57
CA LEU A 23 6.75 7.16 -0.77
C LEU A 23 7.13 8.62 -0.96
N THR A 24 6.78 9.50 -0.01
CA THR A 24 7.18 10.91 -0.05
C THR A 24 8.69 11.05 -0.12
N ALA A 25 9.44 10.36 0.75
CA ALA A 25 10.91 10.41 0.71
C ALA A 25 11.49 9.90 -0.61
N SER A 26 10.83 8.92 -1.24
CA SER A 26 11.25 8.36 -2.53
C SER A 26 10.93 9.30 -3.71
N GLN A 27 9.80 10.00 -3.67
CA GLN A 27 9.42 11.04 -4.64
C GLN A 27 10.36 12.24 -4.57
N GLU A 28 10.64 12.74 -3.36
CA GLU A 28 11.63 13.80 -3.13
C GLU A 28 12.99 13.40 -3.71
N LEU A 29 13.46 12.18 -3.37
CA LEU A 29 14.73 11.68 -3.88
C LEU A 29 14.72 11.56 -5.42
N ARG A 30 13.62 11.06 -6.02
CA ARG A 30 13.49 10.93 -7.48
C ARG A 30 13.60 12.28 -8.17
N ASP A 31 12.93 13.29 -7.64
CA ASP A 31 12.84 14.60 -8.26
C ASP A 31 14.17 15.37 -8.11
N ASP A 32 14.88 15.18 -6.99
CA ASP A 32 16.16 15.85 -6.71
C ASP A 32 17.40 15.08 -7.21
N VAL A 33 17.29 13.80 -7.59
CA VAL A 33 18.44 12.94 -7.93
C VAL A 33 19.37 13.54 -8.99
N LYS A 34 18.82 14.32 -9.93
CA LYS A 34 19.59 14.96 -11.02
C LYS A 34 20.41 16.16 -10.55
N ASN A 35 20.01 16.76 -9.43
CA ASN A 35 20.66 17.92 -8.81
C ASN A 35 21.57 17.52 -7.64
N MET A 36 21.51 16.27 -7.19
CA MET A 36 22.30 15.75 -6.07
C MET A 36 23.62 15.12 -6.53
N GLY A 37 24.67 15.29 -5.71
CA GLY A 37 25.90 14.52 -5.87
C GLY A 37 25.68 13.04 -5.53
N SER A 38 26.43 12.14 -6.17
CA SER A 38 26.30 10.68 -5.98
C SER A 38 26.36 10.24 -4.51
N ARG A 39 27.21 10.89 -3.69
CA ARG A 39 27.32 10.61 -2.26
C ARG A 39 26.04 10.95 -1.49
N ASP A 40 25.38 12.05 -1.85
CA ASP A 40 24.15 12.48 -1.20
C ASP A 40 22.98 11.58 -1.61
N VAL A 41 22.91 11.19 -2.89
CA VAL A 41 21.90 10.23 -3.37
C VAL A 41 22.03 8.89 -2.62
N ILE A 42 23.25 8.38 -2.47
CA ILE A 42 23.50 7.16 -1.70
C ILE A 42 23.05 7.33 -0.25
N ARG A 43 23.45 8.42 0.42
CA ARG A 43 23.11 8.68 1.81
C ARG A 43 21.59 8.81 2.03
N PHE A 44 20.87 9.45 1.11
CA PHE A 44 19.41 9.54 1.16
C PHE A 44 18.76 8.19 0.91
N SER A 45 19.25 7.43 -0.08
CA SER A 45 18.78 6.07 -0.36
C SER A 45 18.96 5.14 0.86
N GLU A 46 20.10 5.22 1.56
CA GLU A 46 20.35 4.48 2.80
C GLU A 46 19.38 4.86 3.92
N ARG A 47 18.97 6.13 4.02
CA ARG A 47 17.95 6.56 4.99
C ARG A 47 16.61 5.88 4.71
N ILE A 48 16.20 5.82 3.43
CA ILE A 48 14.98 5.13 3.00
C ILE A 48 15.08 3.63 3.32
N ILE A 49 16.22 2.97 3.00
CA ILE A 49 16.45 1.55 3.33
C ILE A 49 16.35 1.31 4.85
N ASN A 50 16.90 2.21 5.67
CA ASN A 50 16.83 2.09 7.11
C ASN A 50 15.41 2.26 7.65
N GLN A 51 14.60 3.15 7.07
CA GLN A 51 13.17 3.26 7.39
C GLN A 51 12.42 1.98 7.04
N ILE A 52 12.66 1.44 5.83
CA ILE A 52 12.10 0.15 5.40
C ILE A 52 12.49 -0.97 6.38
N ARG A 53 13.76 -1.06 6.77
CA ARG A 53 14.23 -2.08 7.73
C ARG A 53 13.53 -1.98 9.08
N ARG A 54 13.33 -0.76 9.59
CA ARG A 54 12.61 -0.52 10.85
C ARG A 54 11.16 -1.00 10.76
N ILE A 55 10.49 -0.74 9.63
CA ILE A 55 9.14 -1.24 9.38
C ILE A 55 9.18 -2.77 9.34
N LEU A 56 10.04 -3.39 8.53
CA LEU A 56 10.11 -4.86 8.39
C LEU A 56 10.42 -5.59 9.71
N HIS A 57 11.18 -4.96 10.62
CA HIS A 57 11.50 -5.54 11.93
C HIS A 57 10.47 -5.20 13.02
N SER A 58 9.40 -4.46 12.70
CA SER A 58 8.29 -4.22 13.62
C SER A 58 7.34 -5.43 13.67
N ASN A 59 6.48 -5.47 14.69
CA ASN A 59 5.51 -6.55 14.85
C ASN A 59 4.29 -6.31 13.95
N TRP A 60 4.10 -7.17 12.96
CA TRP A 60 2.97 -7.11 12.03
C TRP A 60 2.16 -8.39 12.05
N THR A 61 0.90 -8.26 11.66
CA THR A 61 -0.02 -9.39 11.53
C THR A 61 0.20 -10.14 10.22
N LYS A 62 -0.34 -11.36 10.11
CA LYS A 62 -0.17 -12.20 8.92
C LYS A 62 -0.77 -11.58 7.65
N GLU A 63 -1.76 -10.71 7.79
CA GLU A 63 -2.47 -10.05 6.69
C GLU A 63 -1.57 -9.04 5.97
N GLU A 64 -0.69 -8.36 6.72
CA GLU A 64 0.21 -7.32 6.25
C GLU A 64 1.48 -7.88 5.60
N LEU A 65 1.79 -9.16 5.81
CA LEU A 65 2.98 -9.82 5.25
C LEU A 65 3.07 -9.71 3.73
N LYS A 66 1.94 -9.66 3.02
CA LYS A 66 1.92 -9.47 1.56
C LYS A 66 2.48 -8.09 1.18
N THR A 67 2.01 -7.05 1.87
CA THR A 67 2.47 -5.66 1.72
C THR A 67 3.94 -5.53 2.10
N LEU A 68 4.36 -6.16 3.21
CA LEU A 68 5.75 -6.14 3.67
C LEU A 68 6.71 -6.83 2.69
N LYS A 69 6.30 -7.89 1.99
CA LYS A 69 7.12 -8.51 0.94
C LYS A 69 7.40 -7.56 -0.22
N VAL A 70 6.40 -6.75 -0.62
CA VAL A 70 6.60 -5.72 -1.64
C VAL A 70 7.56 -4.65 -1.13
N LEU A 71 7.38 -4.22 0.12
CA LEU A 71 8.28 -3.25 0.76
C LEU A 71 9.72 -3.77 0.89
N GLN A 72 9.89 -5.05 1.21
CA GLN A 72 11.19 -5.72 1.25
C GLN A 72 11.84 -5.74 -0.14
N LYS A 73 11.07 -6.03 -1.20
CA LYS A 73 11.56 -5.98 -2.57
C LYS A 73 12.07 -4.58 -2.92
N VAL A 74 11.34 -3.52 -2.54
CA VAL A 74 11.77 -2.13 -2.72
C VAL A 74 13.10 -1.87 -2.02
N GLY A 75 13.22 -2.25 -0.73
CA GLY A 75 14.45 -2.07 0.02
C GLY A 75 15.66 -2.82 -0.57
N VAL A 76 15.45 -4.06 -1.05
CA VAL A 76 16.51 -4.86 -1.69
C VAL A 76 16.90 -4.26 -3.05
N SER A 77 15.93 -3.86 -3.87
CA SER A 77 16.20 -3.22 -5.16
C SER A 77 17.00 -1.92 -4.99
N LEU A 78 16.65 -1.09 -4.00
CA LEU A 78 17.39 0.13 -3.71
C LEU A 78 18.80 -0.16 -3.20
N SER A 79 18.97 -1.16 -2.32
CA SER A 79 20.29 -1.58 -1.82
C SER A 79 21.20 -2.07 -2.96
N LYS A 80 20.66 -2.89 -3.87
CA LYS A 80 21.40 -3.38 -5.03
C LYS A 80 21.78 -2.25 -5.98
N GLY A 81 20.86 -1.31 -6.23
CA GLY A 81 21.16 -0.13 -7.05
C GLY A 81 22.34 0.68 -6.50
N ILE A 82 22.45 0.83 -5.18
CA ILE A 82 23.57 1.52 -4.53
C ILE A 82 24.89 0.75 -4.74
N GLU A 83 24.86 -0.57 -4.58
CA GLU A 83 26.05 -1.44 -4.70
C GLU A 83 26.57 -1.51 -6.12
N GLU A 84 25.68 -1.66 -7.10
CA GLU A 84 26.01 -1.80 -8.53
C GLU A 84 26.44 -0.47 -9.15
N LYS A 85 26.17 0.68 -8.49
CA LYS A 85 26.52 2.06 -8.90
C LYS A 85 26.02 2.51 -10.28
N ASP A 86 25.33 1.64 -11.02
CA ASP A 86 24.74 1.95 -12.31
C ASP A 86 23.23 2.19 -12.17
N ASN A 87 22.75 3.21 -12.88
CA ASN A 87 21.32 3.53 -13.07
C ASN A 87 20.49 3.74 -11.81
N LEU A 88 21.10 4.26 -10.74
CA LEU A 88 20.42 4.63 -9.49
C LEU A 88 19.15 5.50 -9.70
N PRO A 89 19.13 6.51 -10.61
CA PRO A 89 17.93 7.30 -10.89
C PRO A 89 16.76 6.48 -11.47
N GLU A 90 17.06 5.48 -12.30
CA GLU A 90 16.05 4.60 -12.89
C GLU A 90 15.50 3.63 -11.84
N VAL A 91 16.38 3.09 -10.99
CA VAL A 91 15.98 2.27 -9.83
C VAL A 91 15.07 3.07 -8.90
N ILE A 92 15.44 4.32 -8.56
CA ILE A 92 14.63 5.22 -7.71
C ILE A 92 13.27 5.49 -8.34
N SER A 93 13.20 5.72 -9.65
CA SER A 93 11.94 5.92 -10.37
C SER A 93 11.05 4.67 -10.33
N GLY A 94 11.65 3.49 -10.56
CA GLY A 94 10.95 2.21 -10.53
C GLY A 94 10.40 1.85 -9.15
N ILE A 95 11.17 2.06 -8.08
CA ILE A 95 10.67 1.83 -6.72
C ILE A 95 9.58 2.82 -6.33
N THR A 96 9.65 4.07 -6.81
CA THR A 96 8.64 5.09 -6.53
C THR A 96 7.30 4.68 -7.13
N ALA A 97 7.28 4.24 -8.40
CA ALA A 97 6.07 3.74 -9.03
C ALA A 97 5.48 2.50 -8.32
N LEU A 98 6.34 1.61 -7.81
CA LEU A 98 5.90 0.46 -7.01
C LEU A 98 5.28 0.90 -5.66
N LEU A 99 5.86 1.90 -5.00
CA LEU A 99 5.34 2.47 -3.76
C LEU A 99 4.02 3.23 -3.98
N GLU A 100 3.87 3.93 -5.10
CA GLU A 100 2.61 4.60 -5.49
C GLU A 100 1.49 3.56 -5.66
N LYS A 101 1.78 2.46 -6.35
CA LYS A 101 0.83 1.34 -6.48
C LYS A 101 0.48 0.72 -5.12
N LEU A 102 1.50 0.44 -4.29
CA LEU A 102 1.30 -0.12 -2.97
C LEU A 102 0.48 0.80 -2.06
N SER A 103 0.74 2.11 -2.13
CA SER A 103 0.01 3.13 -1.41
C SER A 103 -1.45 3.21 -1.89
N SER A 104 -1.69 3.13 -3.21
CA SER A 104 -3.05 3.07 -3.76
C SER A 104 -3.83 1.84 -3.30
N ASP A 105 -3.17 0.67 -3.25
CA ASP A 105 -3.79 -0.58 -2.78
C ASP A 105 -4.15 -0.53 -1.29
N LEU A 106 -3.40 0.26 -0.50
CA LEU A 106 -3.67 0.49 0.92
C LEU A 106 -4.65 1.66 1.17
N GLY A 107 -4.69 2.62 0.25
CA GLY A 107 -5.51 3.83 0.27
C GLY A 107 -6.94 3.62 -0.23
N GLN A 108 -7.28 2.44 -0.76
CA GLN A 108 -8.68 2.05 -0.84
C GLN A 108 -9.24 2.00 0.58
N PRO A 109 -10.28 2.81 0.88
CA PRO A 109 -10.77 2.97 2.23
C PRO A 109 -11.09 1.60 2.81
N VAL A 110 -10.61 1.37 4.03
CA VAL A 110 -10.92 0.18 4.85
C VAL A 110 -12.39 0.19 5.31
N ASN A 111 -13.28 0.81 4.54
CA ASN A 111 -14.72 0.64 4.63
C ASN A 111 -15.16 -0.49 3.71
N ARG A 112 -14.88 -1.72 4.16
CA ARG A 112 -15.87 -2.81 4.07
C ARG A 112 -16.55 -3.00 5.44
N LEU A 113 -16.93 -1.89 6.06
CA LEU A 113 -17.76 -1.86 7.27
C LEU A 113 -19.25 -1.62 6.95
N ALA A 114 -19.64 -1.54 5.67
CA ALA A 114 -21.04 -1.39 5.27
C ALA A 114 -21.31 -1.80 3.81
N SER A 115 -20.91 -3.00 3.40
CA SER A 115 -21.46 -3.60 2.17
C SER A 115 -21.42 -5.12 2.22
N GLU A 116 -21.97 -5.67 3.30
CA GLU A 116 -22.97 -6.74 3.11
C GLU A 116 -24.30 -6.02 2.90
N GLN A 117 -24.58 -5.63 1.66
CA GLN A 117 -25.93 -5.84 1.17
C GLN A 117 -25.81 -7.08 0.32
N GLU A 118 -26.18 -8.22 0.91
CA GLU A 118 -26.83 -9.26 0.13
C GLU A 118 -27.84 -8.56 -0.79
N PRO A 119 -27.91 -8.88 -2.08
CA PRO A 119 -29.04 -8.40 -2.87
C PRO A 119 -30.29 -8.96 -2.18
N ASP A 120 -31.00 -8.08 -1.46
CA ASP A 120 -32.31 -8.35 -0.90
C ASP A 120 -33.11 -9.01 -2.02
N ALA A 121 -33.47 -10.27 -1.78
CA ALA A 121 -34.45 -10.96 -2.56
C ALA A 121 -35.72 -10.12 -2.52
N GLN A 122 -35.98 -9.35 -3.58
CA GLN A 122 -37.33 -8.88 -3.86
C GLN A 122 -38.17 -10.10 -4.27
N GLN A 123 -38.66 -10.81 -3.25
CA GLN A 123 -39.92 -11.53 -3.31
C GLN A 123 -40.96 -10.67 -2.60
N ASP A 124 -41.88 -10.11 -3.39
CA ASP A 124 -43.33 -10.20 -3.17
C ASP A 124 -44.02 -9.62 -4.42
N ASP A 125 -44.61 -10.49 -5.24
CA ASP A 125 -46.06 -10.74 -5.32
C ASP A 125 -46.84 -9.45 -5.64
N THR A 126 -47.44 -9.27 -6.82
CA THR A 126 -48.73 -9.87 -7.16
C THR A 126 -49.00 -9.67 -8.66
N ASN A 127 -49.11 -10.73 -9.46
CA ASN A 127 -49.96 -10.69 -10.66
C ASN A 127 -50.67 -12.03 -10.83
N VAL A 128 -51.63 -12.26 -9.94
CA VAL A 128 -52.71 -13.23 -10.16
C VAL A 128 -54.02 -12.47 -9.95
N SER A 129 -54.58 -11.98 -11.04
CA SER A 129 -56.02 -11.79 -11.16
C SER A 129 -56.43 -12.43 -12.47
N GLY A 130 -57.05 -13.60 -12.33
CA GLY A 130 -57.58 -14.41 -13.41
C GLY A 130 -58.82 -13.81 -14.07
N ALA A 131 -59.20 -14.49 -15.13
CA ALA A 131 -60.41 -14.30 -15.93
C ALA A 131 -61.71 -14.24 -15.11
N GLU A 132 -62.65 -13.40 -15.57
CA GLU A 132 -64.08 -13.71 -15.52
C GLU A 132 -64.74 -13.27 -16.83
N ASP A 133 -65.35 -14.24 -17.52
CA ASP A 133 -66.37 -14.12 -18.55
C ASP A 133 -67.60 -13.38 -18.01
N ARG A 134 -68.18 -12.49 -18.83
CA ARG A 134 -69.64 -12.31 -19.04
C ARG A 134 -69.94 -11.42 -20.24
#